data_AF-A0A3C0G4T3-F1
#
_entry.id   AF-A0A3C0G4T3-F1
#
_cell.length_a   1.000
_cell.length_b   1.000
_cell.length_c   1.000
_cell.angle_alpha   90.00
_cell.angle_beta   90.00
_cell.angle_gamma   90.00
#
_symmetry.space_group_name_H-M   'P 1'
#
loop_
_entity.id
_entity.type
_entity.pdbx_description
1 polymer ?
#
loop_
_entity_poly.entity_id
_entity_poly.type
_entity_poly.pdbx_seq_one_letter_code
_entity_poly.pdbx_strand_id
1 'polypeptide(L)'
;MAKATQMREREDGDFDLVEIDFNNNNAETVLRVVPKAEKDYPYGVPPDSEFEERNRQMRNGLLADTDWWAVSDRTMTDTQKNYRQALRDLPTHSNWPKLNDEDWPVFPE
;
A
#
# COMPACT_ATOMS: atom_id res chain seq x y z
N MET A 1 -18.41 -13.13 33.52
CA MET A 1 -18.61 -12.66 32.13
C MET A 1 -18.47 -13.88 31.25
N ALA A 2 -19.51 -14.29 30.54
CA ALA A 2 -19.52 -15.58 29.81
C ALA A 2 -19.66 -15.41 28.30
N LYS A 3 -19.23 -14.25 27.79
CA LYS A 3 -19.16 -13.95 26.37
C LYS A 3 -17.84 -13.26 26.09
N ALA A 4 -17.21 -13.57 24.96
CA ALA A 4 -16.05 -12.85 24.44
C ALA A 4 -16.29 -12.48 22.98
N THR A 5 -15.61 -11.42 22.54
CA THR A 5 -15.63 -11.00 21.14
C THR A 5 -14.24 -11.19 20.53
N GLN A 6 -14.16 -11.78 19.36
CA GLN A 6 -12.93 -12.03 18.62
C GLN A 6 -13.08 -11.55 17.16
N MET A 7 -12.03 -10.97 16.60
CA MET A 7 -11.94 -10.72 15.17
C MET A 7 -11.36 -11.95 14.46
N ARG A 8 -12.05 -12.45 13.43
CA ARG A 8 -11.59 -13.55 12.58
C ARG A 8 -11.40 -13.05 11.15
N GLU A 9 -10.23 -13.28 10.57
CA GLU A 9 -9.96 -12.92 9.17
C GLU A 9 -10.72 -13.84 8.20
N ARG A 10 -11.24 -13.26 7.12
CA ARG A 10 -11.91 -13.95 6.01
C ARG A 10 -10.96 -14.11 4.82
N GLU A 11 -11.34 -14.98 3.87
CA GLU A 11 -10.58 -15.19 2.63
C GLU A 11 -10.51 -13.94 1.73
N ASP A 12 -11.45 -13.01 1.86
CA ASP A 12 -11.47 -11.73 1.15
C ASP A 12 -10.57 -10.66 1.80
N GLY A 13 -9.95 -10.97 2.95
CA GLY A 13 -9.09 -10.06 3.72
C GLY A 13 -9.84 -9.14 4.69
N ASP A 14 -11.18 -9.16 4.70
CA ASP A 14 -11.96 -8.48 5.73
C ASP A 14 -12.05 -9.31 7.02
N PHE A 15 -12.68 -8.75 8.05
CA PHE A 15 -12.78 -9.39 9.36
C PHE A 15 -14.24 -9.63 9.75
N ASP A 16 -14.51 -10.75 10.39
CA ASP A 16 -15.76 -11.01 11.12
C ASP A 16 -15.55 -10.68 12.59
N LEU A 17 -16.41 -9.84 13.16
CA LEU A 17 -16.52 -9.68 14.59
C LEU A 17 -17.41 -10.79 15.14
N VAL A 18 -16.81 -11.82 15.73
CA VAL A 18 -17.50 -13.01 16.25
C VAL A 18 -17.66 -12.90 17.76
N GLU A 19 -18.88 -13.05 18.27
CA GLU A 19 -19.16 -13.27 19.68
C GLU A 19 -19.17 -14.77 19.98
N ILE A 20 -18.45 -15.18 21.02
CA ILE A 20 -18.39 -16.55 21.53
C ILE A 20 -19.09 -16.59 22.88
N ASP A 21 -20.16 -17.38 23.00
CA ASP A 21 -20.89 -17.59 24.25
C ASP A 21 -20.37 -18.85 24.98
N PHE A 22 -19.65 -18.64 26.09
CA PHE A 22 -19.07 -19.72 26.89
C PHE A 22 -20.10 -20.44 27.77
N ASN A 23 -21.27 -19.85 27.99
CA ASN A 23 -22.36 -20.54 28.68
C ASN A 23 -23.15 -21.46 27.76
N ASN A 24 -23.04 -21.26 26.44
CA ASN A 24 -23.77 -22.01 25.44
C ASN A 24 -22.84 -22.84 24.55
N ASN A 25 -22.03 -23.70 25.14
CA ASN A 25 -21.12 -24.62 24.43
C ASN A 25 -20.26 -23.91 23.36
N ASN A 26 -19.75 -22.73 23.68
CA ASN A 26 -18.94 -21.90 22.79
C ASN A 26 -19.66 -21.57 21.47
N ALA A 27 -20.98 -21.39 21.50
CA ALA A 27 -21.74 -20.97 20.33
C ALA A 27 -21.17 -19.65 19.78
N GLU A 28 -20.87 -19.65 18.48
CA GLU A 28 -20.33 -18.51 17.76
C GLU A 28 -21.46 -17.74 17.04
N THR A 29 -21.43 -16.42 17.12
CA THR A 29 -22.34 -15.54 16.38
C THR A 29 -21.56 -14.40 15.73
N VAL A 30 -21.69 -14.25 14.42
CA VAL A 30 -21.09 -13.11 13.70
C VAL A 30 -21.93 -11.86 13.97
N LEU A 31 -21.35 -10.87 14.65
CA LEU A 31 -22.00 -9.60 14.98
C LEU A 31 -22.01 -8.64 13.79
N ARG A 32 -20.86 -8.50 13.11
CA ARG A 32 -20.73 -7.68 11.91
C ARG A 32 -19.47 -8.04 11.11
N VAL A 33 -19.53 -7.69 9.84
CA VAL A 33 -18.39 -7.60 8.92
C VAL A 33 -17.67 -6.27 9.15
N VAL A 34 -16.36 -6.34 9.41
CA VAL A 34 -15.45 -5.19 9.55
C VAL A 34 -14.53 -5.19 8.32
N PRO A 35 -14.64 -4.19 7.43
CA PRO A 35 -13.72 -4.07 6.30
C PRO A 35 -12.28 -3.94 6.77
N LYS A 36 -11.32 -4.50 6.03
CA LYS A 36 -9.90 -4.39 6.38
C LYS A 36 -9.44 -2.95 6.61
N ALA A 37 -9.89 -2.03 5.74
CA ALA A 37 -9.60 -0.62 5.86
C ALA A 37 -10.13 0.02 7.16
N GLU A 38 -11.28 -0.42 7.68
CA GLU A 38 -11.80 0.07 8.96
C GLU A 38 -10.99 -0.46 10.14
N LYS A 39 -10.49 -1.71 10.05
CA LYS A 39 -9.63 -2.27 11.11
C LYS A 39 -8.26 -1.58 11.14
N ASP A 40 -7.64 -1.42 9.98
CA ASP A 40 -6.30 -0.82 9.86
C ASP A 40 -6.36 0.70 10.13
N TYR A 41 -7.49 1.34 9.78
CA TYR A 41 -7.74 2.76 10.03
C TYR A 41 -9.14 2.98 10.64
N PRO A 42 -9.29 2.77 11.96
CA PRO A 42 -10.58 2.90 12.65
C PRO A 42 -11.20 4.30 12.62
N TYR A 43 -10.45 5.30 12.15
CA TYR A 43 -10.88 6.69 12.05
C TYR A 43 -10.91 7.24 10.60
N GLY A 44 -10.70 6.43 9.55
CA GLY A 44 -10.88 6.86 8.15
C GLY A 44 -9.73 6.56 7.20
N VAL A 45 -9.60 7.34 6.11
CA VAL A 45 -8.63 7.14 5.00
C VAL A 45 -7.18 7.06 5.54
N PRO A 46 -6.29 6.22 4.96
CA PRO A 46 -4.88 6.21 5.34
C PRO A 46 -4.26 7.62 5.32
N PRO A 47 -3.36 7.94 6.26
CA PRO A 47 -2.73 9.25 6.29
C PRO A 47 -1.85 9.43 5.04
N ASP A 48 -1.76 10.67 4.55
CA ASP A 48 -0.96 11.01 3.38
C ASP A 48 0.53 10.58 3.55
N SER A 49 1.03 10.54 4.79
CA SER A 49 2.38 10.08 5.11
C SER A 49 2.66 8.63 4.69
N GLU A 50 1.65 7.76 4.72
CA GLU A 50 1.81 6.35 4.35
C GLU A 50 1.88 6.18 2.84
N PHE A 51 1.04 6.91 2.09
CA PHE A 51 1.15 6.99 0.65
C PHE A 51 2.51 7.58 0.23
N GLU A 52 2.97 8.60 0.94
CA GLU A 52 4.27 9.22 0.72
C GLU A 52 5.40 8.21 0.88
N GLU A 53 5.40 7.45 1.98
CA GLU A 53 6.40 6.43 2.25
C GLU A 53 6.39 5.34 1.18
N ARG A 54 5.22 4.79 0.86
CA ARG A 54 5.05 3.76 -0.18
C ARG A 54 5.59 4.23 -1.53
N ASN A 55 5.23 5.44 -1.96
CA ASN A 55 5.68 5.97 -3.24
C ASN A 55 7.19 6.24 -3.23
N ARG A 56 7.76 6.73 -2.12
CA ARG A 56 9.21 6.91 -2.00
C ARG A 56 9.96 5.58 -2.09
N GLN A 57 9.45 4.53 -1.45
CA GLN A 57 10.02 3.18 -1.52
C GLN A 57 9.99 2.64 -2.97
N MET A 58 8.83 2.71 -3.64
CA MET A 58 8.69 2.26 -5.03
C MET A 58 9.63 3.03 -5.98
N ARG A 59 9.66 4.37 -5.87
CA ARG A 59 10.58 5.22 -6.63
C ARG A 59 12.05 4.81 -6.41
N ASN A 60 12.44 4.57 -5.16
CA ASN A 60 13.80 4.18 -4.83
C ASN A 60 14.14 2.80 -5.44
N GLY A 61 13.20 1.85 -5.43
CA GLY A 61 13.35 0.56 -6.11
C GLY A 61 13.61 0.72 -7.61
N LEU A 62 12.76 1.48 -8.31
CA LEU A 62 12.91 1.73 -9.75
C LEU A 62 14.23 2.46 -10.09
N LEU A 63 14.69 3.36 -9.22
CA LEU A 63 16.00 4.01 -9.37
C LEU A 63 17.16 3.02 -9.14
N ALA A 64 17.01 2.06 -8.22
CA ALA A 64 18.02 1.03 -7.99
C ALA A 64 18.09 0.06 -9.19
N ASP A 65 16.94 -0.39 -9.70
CA ASP A 65 16.84 -1.29 -10.86
C ASP A 65 17.46 -0.69 -12.14
N THR A 66 17.48 0.64 -12.22
CA THR A 66 18.04 1.39 -13.35
C THR A 66 19.41 1.99 -13.07
N ASP A 67 20.03 1.67 -11.93
CA ASP A 67 21.30 2.27 -11.53
C ASP A 67 22.46 1.85 -12.44
N TRP A 68 22.40 0.62 -12.95
CA TRP A 68 23.37 0.07 -13.90
C TRP A 68 23.43 0.82 -15.24
N TRP A 69 22.48 1.71 -15.55
CA TRP A 69 22.56 2.58 -16.72
C TRP A 69 23.66 3.65 -16.62
N ALA A 70 24.10 3.97 -15.40
CA ALA A 70 25.07 5.01 -15.11
C ALA A 70 26.50 4.47 -14.83
N VAL A 71 26.80 3.23 -15.26
CA VAL A 71 28.15 2.66 -15.17
C VAL A 71 29.09 3.23 -16.23
N SER A 72 30.41 3.17 -16.00
CA SER A 72 31.43 3.72 -16.91
C SER A 72 31.43 3.12 -18.32
N ASP A 73 30.97 1.88 -18.44
CA ASP A 73 31.08 1.10 -19.68
C ASP A 73 29.99 1.42 -20.70
N ARG A 74 29.02 2.26 -20.33
CA ARG A 74 27.95 2.70 -21.22
C ARG A 74 27.55 4.14 -20.97
N THR A 75 26.97 4.77 -21.98
CA THR A 75 26.32 6.06 -21.82
C THR A 75 24.82 5.84 -21.75
N MET A 76 24.19 6.42 -20.73
CA MET A 76 22.73 6.42 -20.58
C MET A 76 22.07 7.19 -21.73
N THR A 77 21.03 6.61 -22.34
CA THR A 77 20.26 7.27 -23.40
C THR A 77 19.46 8.43 -22.81
N ASP A 78 19.00 9.35 -23.66
CA ASP A 78 18.19 10.48 -23.17
C ASP A 78 16.83 10.01 -22.64
N THR A 79 16.24 8.94 -23.20
CA THR A 79 15.02 8.32 -22.67
C THR A 79 15.23 7.77 -21.25
N GLN A 80 16.36 7.13 -21.00
CA GLN A 80 16.74 6.60 -19.67
C GLN A 80 17.00 7.72 -18.66
N LYS A 81 17.67 8.81 -19.07
CA LYS A 81 17.86 10.01 -18.23
C LYS A 81 16.51 10.62 -17.86
N ASN A 82 15.63 10.80 -18.84
CA ASN A 82 14.31 11.39 -18.64
C ASN A 82 13.44 10.52 -17.71
N TYR A 83 13.46 9.20 -17.87
CA TYR A 83 12.80 8.26 -16.97
C TYR A 83 13.26 8.43 -15.52
N ARG A 84 14.58 8.39 -15.29
CA ARG A 84 15.17 8.55 -13.94
C ARG A 84 14.94 9.95 -13.35
N GLN A 85 14.81 10.98 -14.18
CA GLN A 85 14.48 12.33 -13.75
C GLN A 85 13.01 12.43 -13.34
N ALA A 86 12.09 11.93 -14.17
CA ALA A 86 10.66 11.88 -13.87
C ALA A 86 10.37 11.15 -12.54
N LEU A 87 11.05 10.03 -12.28
CA LEU A 87 10.96 9.34 -10.98
C LEU A 87 11.36 10.25 -9.80
N ARG A 88 12.43 11.04 -9.94
CA ARG A 88 12.88 11.96 -8.88
C ARG A 88 11.91 13.12 -8.67
N ASP A 89 11.23 13.53 -9.73
CA ASP A 89 10.30 14.66 -9.74
C ASP A 89 8.88 14.30 -9.24
N LEU A 90 8.55 13.01 -9.06
CA LEU A 90 7.26 12.56 -8.52
C LEU A 90 6.76 13.32 -7.26
N PRO A 91 7.59 13.67 -6.26
CA PRO A 91 7.14 14.43 -5.09
C PRO A 91 6.67 15.86 -5.40
N THR A 92 6.90 16.35 -6.62
CA THR A 92 6.44 17.67 -7.08
C THR A 92 5.12 17.62 -7.83
N HIS A 93 4.56 16.41 -8.04
CA HIS A 93 3.29 16.24 -8.74
C HIS A 93 2.13 16.82 -7.92
N SER A 94 1.11 17.35 -8.61
CA SER A 94 0.01 18.10 -7.98
C SER A 94 -0.89 17.25 -7.09
N ASN A 95 -0.99 15.95 -7.36
CA ASN A 95 -1.73 14.97 -6.57
C ASN A 95 -0.83 14.19 -5.60
N TRP A 96 0.43 14.57 -5.41
CA TRP A 96 1.28 13.92 -4.41
C TRP A 96 0.64 14.01 -3.01
N PRO A 97 0.61 12.91 -2.21
CA PRO A 97 1.18 11.58 -2.47
C PRO A 97 0.21 10.56 -3.09
N LYS A 98 -1.00 10.97 -3.49
CA LYS A 98 -2.03 10.11 -4.07
C LYS A 98 -1.89 10.06 -5.59
N LEU A 99 -0.78 9.47 -6.04
CA LEU A 99 -0.51 9.22 -7.44
C LEU A 99 -1.42 8.11 -8.00
N ASN A 100 -1.84 8.26 -9.24
CA ASN A 100 -2.44 7.19 -10.04
C ASN A 100 -1.33 6.42 -10.78
N ASP A 101 -1.67 5.28 -11.37
CA ASP A 101 -0.72 4.46 -12.11
C ASP A 101 -0.15 5.20 -13.33
N GLU A 102 -0.94 6.10 -13.95
CA GLU A 102 -0.52 6.91 -15.10
C GLU A 102 0.48 8.02 -14.76
N ASP A 103 0.61 8.39 -13.48
CA ASP A 103 1.58 9.42 -13.05
C ASP A 103 3.01 8.85 -12.98
N TRP A 104 3.15 7.52 -13.01
CA TRP A 104 4.46 6.87 -13.01
C TRP A 104 5.06 6.86 -14.42
N PRO A 105 6.36 7.19 -14.57
CA PRO A 105 6.99 7.14 -15.87
C PRO A 105 7.03 5.70 -16.39
N VAL A 106 6.78 5.53 -17.69
CA VAL A 106 6.85 4.23 -18.36
C VAL A 106 8.31 3.85 -18.58
N PHE A 107 8.66 2.60 -18.27
CA PHE A 107 10.02 2.10 -18.45
C PHE A 107 10.42 2.17 -19.95
N PRO A 108 11.60 2.71 -20.29
CA PRO A 108 12.05 2.80 -21.66
C PRO A 108 12.46 1.41 -22.20
N GLU A 109 12.10 1.11 -23.46
CA GLU A 109 12.57 -0.08 -24.19
C GLU A 109 14.09 -0.07 -24.47
#